data_AF-A0A0A2BYY5-F1
#
_entry.id   AF-A0A0A2BYY5-F1
#
_cell.length_a   1.000
_cell.length_b   1.000
_cell.length_c   1.000
_cell.angle_alpha   90.00
_cell.angle_beta   90.00
_cell.angle_gamma   90.00
#
_symmetry.space_group_name_H-M   'P 1'
#
loop_
_entity.id
_entity.type
_entity.pdbx_description
1 polymer ?
#
loop_
_entity_poly.entity_id
_entity_poly.type
_entity_poly.pdbx_seq_one_letter_code
_entity_poly.pdbx_strand_id
1 'polypeptide(L)'
;MSIILSLETSCDESAAALVSDEKGKIDLLANEIASQIDEHANWGGVVPEIASRRHLENLPFLIEEVFAKSKLQINDIDAVAATVTPGLAGSLLIGSITARTLANLHQIPFLGIHHLEGHLSSIYLSENHPKPPFLVLLVSGGHTELIKVDVKHKYQRLGRSHDDAAGEAFDKVARLLGLSYPGGPAIQKIAKSGDPKKFLFPKGRVSKPEGGFYPYDFSFSGLKTAVFRQIEKIRSENKKLPIEDIAASFEYIVAEVLVERSFKCALDQGLNSLVLVGGVAANVRLRKMMLAKASENSIDITLAPMEFCTDNAAMIGAAALLRLSSDSFKSSMELGVSARWPLEKSDLLYDPIPPF
;
A
#
# COMPACT_ATOMS: atom_id res chain seq x y z
N MET A 1 16.25 -22.61 -6.18
CA MET A 1 15.31 -21.64 -6.76
C MET A 1 13.98 -21.97 -6.13
N SER A 2 13.32 -21.01 -5.51
CA SER A 2 11.99 -21.20 -4.93
C SER A 2 10.99 -20.37 -5.73
N ILE A 3 9.87 -20.95 -6.14
CA ILE A 3 8.84 -20.30 -6.95
C ILE A 3 7.53 -20.27 -6.17
N ILE A 4 6.91 -19.09 -6.07
CA ILE A 4 5.66 -18.89 -5.34
C ILE A 4 4.59 -18.37 -6.29
N LEU A 5 3.43 -19.04 -6.27
CA LEU A 5 2.18 -18.46 -6.77
C LEU A 5 1.57 -17.60 -5.66
N SER A 6 1.40 -16.31 -5.91
CA SER A 6 0.83 -15.37 -4.94
C SER A 6 -0.48 -14.78 -5.45
N LEU A 7 -1.44 -14.58 -4.55
CA LEU A 7 -2.77 -14.01 -4.83
C LEU A 7 -3.02 -12.79 -3.94
N GLU A 8 -3.56 -11.72 -4.51
CA GLU A 8 -3.94 -10.50 -3.81
C GLU A 8 -5.40 -10.13 -4.17
N THR A 9 -6.24 -10.05 -3.14
CA THR A 9 -7.69 -9.77 -3.24
C THR A 9 -8.19 -9.00 -2.02
N SER A 10 -7.39 -8.11 -1.42
CA SER A 10 -7.75 -7.43 -0.17
C SER A 10 -8.77 -6.30 -0.36
N CYS A 11 -8.84 -5.68 -1.56
CA CYS A 11 -9.72 -4.55 -1.83
C CYS A 11 -10.44 -4.66 -3.19
N ASP A 12 -10.02 -3.91 -4.22
CA ASP A 12 -10.63 -3.81 -5.54
C ASP A 12 -9.71 -4.23 -6.71
N GLU A 13 -8.47 -4.63 -6.43
CA GLU A 13 -7.61 -5.34 -7.37
C GLU A 13 -7.68 -6.86 -7.14
N SER A 14 -7.98 -7.60 -8.20
CA SER A 14 -7.73 -9.05 -8.23
C SER A 14 -6.39 -9.27 -8.90
N ALA A 15 -5.44 -9.91 -8.23
CA ALA A 15 -4.13 -10.13 -8.82
C ALA A 15 -3.60 -11.54 -8.55
N ALA A 16 -2.85 -12.04 -9.52
CA ALA A 16 -2.05 -13.26 -9.40
C ALA A 16 -0.63 -12.96 -9.91
N ALA A 17 0.37 -13.57 -9.30
CA ALA A 17 1.75 -13.45 -9.75
C ALA A 17 2.54 -14.73 -9.46
N LEU A 18 3.55 -14.96 -10.29
CA LEU A 18 4.60 -15.94 -10.06
C LEU A 18 5.90 -15.20 -9.84
N VAL A 19 6.51 -15.40 -8.67
CA VAL A 19 7.81 -14.82 -8.32
C VAL A 19 8.77 -15.95 -7.99
N SER A 20 10.06 -15.72 -8.25
CA SER A 20 11.11 -16.67 -7.89
C SER A 20 12.20 -16.02 -7.06
N ASP A 21 12.80 -16.80 -6.15
CA ASP A 21 14.08 -16.47 -5.52
C ASP A 21 15.19 -17.38 -6.06
N GLU A 22 16.21 -16.76 -6.66
CA GLU A 22 17.48 -17.41 -6.94
C GLU A 22 18.62 -16.73 -6.17
N LYS A 23 19.08 -17.36 -5.08
CA LYS A 23 20.21 -16.93 -4.25
C LYS A 23 20.04 -15.53 -3.64
N GLY A 24 18.83 -15.20 -3.20
CA GLY A 24 18.46 -13.93 -2.58
C GLY A 24 18.07 -12.86 -3.58
N LYS A 25 18.01 -13.18 -4.87
CA LYS A 25 17.49 -12.28 -5.92
C LYS A 25 16.06 -12.68 -6.22
N ILE A 26 15.12 -11.77 -5.93
CA ILE A 26 13.70 -11.97 -6.25
C ILE A 26 13.47 -11.47 -7.67
N ASP A 27 13.00 -12.38 -8.53
CA ASP A 27 12.65 -12.10 -9.92
C ASP A 27 11.15 -12.31 -10.15
N LEU A 28 10.54 -11.41 -10.92
CA LEU A 28 9.13 -11.52 -11.32
C LEU A 28 9.01 -12.33 -12.62
N LEU A 29 8.31 -13.46 -12.57
CA LEU A 29 8.12 -14.34 -13.71
C LEU A 29 6.85 -14.00 -14.51
N ALA A 30 5.77 -13.68 -13.81
CA ALA A 30 4.51 -13.21 -14.39
C ALA A 30 3.69 -12.46 -13.33
N ASN A 31 2.93 -11.44 -13.74
CA ASN A 31 2.06 -10.66 -12.86
C ASN A 31 0.86 -10.13 -13.63
N GLU A 32 -0.34 -10.50 -13.20
CA GLU A 32 -1.58 -10.04 -13.80
C GLU A 32 -2.49 -9.41 -12.77
N ILE A 33 -3.16 -8.34 -13.19
CA ILE A 33 -4.05 -7.54 -12.34
C ILE A 33 -5.33 -7.25 -13.12
N ALA A 34 -6.47 -7.66 -12.58
CA ALA A 34 -7.80 -7.21 -12.99
C ALA A 34 -8.30 -6.17 -11.98
N SER A 35 -8.10 -4.89 -12.32
CA SER A 35 -8.57 -3.76 -11.51
C SER A 35 -10.06 -3.53 -11.70
N GLN A 36 -10.78 -3.29 -10.61
CA GLN A 36 -12.22 -3.01 -10.62
C GLN A 36 -12.55 -1.51 -10.56
N ILE A 37 -11.56 -0.64 -10.75
CA ILE A 37 -11.69 0.83 -10.64
C ILE A 37 -12.89 1.37 -11.43
N ASP A 38 -13.05 0.96 -12.69
CA ASP A 38 -14.12 1.46 -13.56
C ASP A 38 -15.52 1.11 -13.03
N GLU A 39 -15.66 -0.02 -12.34
CA GLU A 39 -16.93 -0.46 -11.77
C GLU A 39 -17.29 0.36 -10.54
N HIS A 40 -16.31 0.57 -9.66
CA HIS A 40 -16.46 1.33 -8.42
C HIS A 40 -16.55 2.84 -8.65
N ALA A 41 -16.02 3.35 -9.77
CA ALA A 41 -16.11 4.76 -10.15
C ALA A 41 -17.57 5.26 -10.22
N ASN A 42 -18.51 4.39 -10.62
CA ASN A 42 -19.95 4.71 -10.67
C ASN A 42 -20.55 4.99 -9.28
N TRP A 43 -19.92 4.49 -8.22
CA TRP A 43 -20.35 4.62 -6.83
C TRP A 43 -19.48 5.62 -6.05
N GLY A 44 -18.43 6.14 -6.68
CA GLY A 44 -17.46 7.06 -6.09
C GLY A 44 -16.53 6.40 -5.06
N GLY A 45 -16.50 5.08 -4.97
CA GLY A 45 -15.66 4.32 -4.04
C GLY A 45 -16.02 2.82 -4.05
N VAL A 46 -15.19 2.03 -3.38
CA VAL A 46 -15.29 0.56 -3.40
C VAL A 46 -16.59 0.08 -2.75
N VAL A 47 -17.36 -0.73 -3.49
CA VAL A 47 -18.55 -1.44 -3.00
C VAL A 47 -18.17 -2.88 -2.64
N PRO A 48 -18.15 -3.26 -1.34
CA PRO A 48 -17.55 -4.53 -0.90
C PRO A 48 -18.12 -5.80 -1.53
N GLU A 49 -19.44 -5.84 -1.76
CA GLU A 49 -20.11 -7.01 -2.37
C GLU A 49 -19.75 -7.14 -3.86
N ILE A 50 -19.70 -6.02 -4.59
CA ILE A 50 -19.26 -6.02 -5.99
C ILE A 50 -17.82 -6.50 -6.07
N ALA A 51 -16.96 -6.00 -5.17
CA ALA A 51 -15.55 -6.38 -5.15
C ALA A 51 -15.36 -7.88 -4.93
N SER A 52 -16.06 -8.44 -3.94
CA SER A 52 -16.01 -9.89 -3.64
C SER A 52 -16.41 -10.75 -4.84
N ARG A 53 -17.47 -10.36 -5.58
CA ARG A 53 -17.92 -11.10 -6.77
C ARG A 53 -16.91 -11.03 -7.91
N ARG A 54 -16.30 -9.88 -8.14
CA ARG A 54 -15.28 -9.72 -9.18
C ARG A 54 -14.02 -10.51 -8.90
N HIS A 55 -13.59 -10.61 -7.64
CA HIS A 55 -12.50 -11.53 -7.29
C HIS A 55 -12.86 -12.98 -7.63
N LEU A 56 -14.07 -13.42 -7.29
CA LEU A 56 -14.53 -14.78 -7.58
C LEU A 56 -14.54 -15.08 -9.09
N GLU A 57 -14.95 -14.12 -9.90
CA GLU A 57 -15.01 -14.24 -11.36
C GLU A 57 -13.61 -14.19 -12.01
N ASN A 58 -12.75 -13.27 -11.58
CA ASN A 58 -11.48 -12.97 -12.27
C ASN A 58 -10.33 -13.88 -11.85
N LEU A 59 -10.28 -14.28 -10.57
CA LEU A 59 -9.10 -14.94 -10.01
C LEU A 59 -8.70 -16.25 -10.71
N PRO A 60 -9.62 -17.15 -11.13
CA PRO A 60 -9.26 -18.34 -11.90
C PRO A 60 -8.54 -18.01 -13.21
N PHE A 61 -9.04 -17.02 -13.97
CA PHE A 61 -8.44 -16.62 -15.25
C PHE A 61 -7.06 -15.98 -15.07
N LEU A 62 -6.90 -15.16 -14.03
CA LEU A 62 -5.60 -14.55 -13.71
C LEU A 62 -4.54 -15.61 -13.37
N ILE A 63 -4.94 -16.66 -12.64
CA ILE A 63 -4.05 -17.79 -12.32
C ILE A 63 -3.64 -18.53 -13.60
N GLU A 64 -4.60 -18.84 -14.48
CA GLU A 64 -4.30 -19.45 -15.79
C GLU A 64 -3.35 -18.58 -16.62
N GLU A 65 -3.56 -17.26 -16.63
CA GLU A 65 -2.77 -16.32 -17.42
C GLU A 65 -1.32 -16.22 -16.93
N VAL A 66 -1.08 -16.19 -15.60
CA VAL A 66 0.31 -16.16 -15.09
C VAL A 66 1.07 -17.45 -15.39
N PHE A 67 0.41 -18.61 -15.33
CA PHE A 67 1.04 -19.87 -15.74
C PHE A 67 1.32 -19.90 -17.25
N ALA A 68 0.38 -19.43 -18.07
CA ALA A 68 0.57 -19.34 -19.51
C ALA A 68 1.74 -18.40 -19.89
N LYS A 69 1.85 -17.23 -19.25
CA LYS A 69 2.92 -16.24 -19.51
C LYS A 69 4.29 -16.72 -19.03
N SER A 70 4.36 -17.32 -17.84
CA SER A 70 5.61 -17.87 -17.29
C SER A 70 6.05 -19.17 -17.97
N LYS A 71 5.13 -19.87 -18.67
CA LYS A 71 5.32 -21.22 -19.23
C LYS A 71 5.63 -22.28 -18.16
N LEU A 72 5.27 -22.01 -16.92
CA LEU A 72 5.36 -22.97 -15.82
C LEU A 72 4.07 -23.78 -15.71
N GLN A 73 4.14 -24.86 -14.95
CA GLN A 73 3.02 -25.67 -14.51
C GLN A 73 2.88 -25.56 -13.00
N ILE A 74 1.71 -25.93 -12.48
CA ILE A 74 1.43 -25.93 -11.04
C ILE A 74 2.35 -26.86 -10.23
N ASN A 75 2.99 -27.85 -10.87
CA ASN A 75 3.96 -28.73 -10.22
C ASN A 75 5.38 -28.12 -10.16
N ASP A 76 5.59 -26.96 -10.79
CA ASP A 76 6.88 -26.24 -10.77
C ASP A 76 6.96 -25.21 -9.62
N ILE A 77 5.85 -24.99 -8.88
CA ILE A 77 5.82 -24.05 -7.76
C ILE A 77 6.06 -24.77 -6.43
N ASP A 78 6.70 -24.08 -5.50
CA ASP A 78 7.05 -24.60 -4.18
C ASP A 78 6.03 -24.23 -3.10
N ALA A 79 5.24 -23.18 -3.30
CA ALA A 79 4.21 -22.75 -2.36
C ALA A 79 3.14 -21.85 -3.00
N VAL A 80 2.00 -21.73 -2.33
CA VAL A 80 0.95 -20.75 -2.67
C VAL A 80 0.80 -19.75 -1.53
N ALA A 81 0.82 -18.47 -1.86
CA ALA A 81 0.63 -17.38 -0.91
C ALA A 81 -0.65 -16.60 -1.22
N ALA A 82 -1.33 -16.12 -0.19
CA ALA A 82 -2.43 -15.16 -0.36
C ALA A 82 -2.49 -14.15 0.77
N THR A 83 -3.00 -12.98 0.44
CA THR A 83 -3.32 -11.95 1.43
C THR A 83 -4.47 -12.40 2.33
N VAL A 84 -4.23 -12.42 3.65
CA VAL A 84 -5.24 -12.85 4.65
C VAL A 84 -5.70 -11.72 5.58
N THR A 85 -4.97 -10.60 5.59
CA THR A 85 -5.27 -9.43 6.42
C THR A 85 -4.34 -8.25 6.11
N PRO A 86 -4.68 -6.99 6.44
CA PRO A 86 -6.05 -6.46 6.56
C PRO A 86 -6.70 -6.31 5.19
N GLY A 87 -8.00 -6.01 5.17
CA GLY A 87 -8.76 -5.85 3.93
C GLY A 87 -10.26 -6.04 4.11
N LEU A 88 -11.00 -6.06 3.00
CA LEU A 88 -12.42 -6.39 2.99
C LEU A 88 -12.59 -7.89 3.21
N ALA A 89 -13.30 -8.28 4.28
CA ALA A 89 -13.39 -9.70 4.68
C ALA A 89 -13.91 -10.62 3.56
N GLY A 90 -14.93 -10.17 2.80
CA GLY A 90 -15.46 -10.92 1.66
C GLY A 90 -14.42 -11.11 0.56
N SER A 91 -13.68 -10.05 0.21
CA SER A 91 -12.61 -10.10 -0.78
C SER A 91 -11.43 -10.98 -0.34
N LEU A 92 -10.98 -10.86 0.92
CA LEU A 92 -9.89 -11.67 1.50
C LEU A 92 -10.22 -13.17 1.49
N LEU A 93 -11.48 -13.54 1.78
CA LEU A 93 -11.91 -14.94 1.78
C LEU A 93 -11.68 -15.60 0.42
N ILE A 94 -11.93 -14.89 -0.68
CA ILE A 94 -11.78 -15.44 -2.03
C ILE A 94 -10.33 -15.86 -2.30
N GLY A 95 -9.37 -14.93 -2.15
CA GLY A 95 -7.95 -15.22 -2.36
C GLY A 95 -7.43 -16.30 -1.42
N SER A 96 -7.75 -16.18 -0.13
CA SER A 96 -7.29 -17.12 0.90
C SER A 96 -7.82 -18.54 0.71
N ILE A 97 -9.12 -18.71 0.41
CA ILE A 97 -9.70 -20.04 0.17
C ILE A 97 -9.14 -20.64 -1.12
N THR A 98 -9.01 -19.85 -2.19
CA THR A 98 -8.41 -20.33 -3.45
C THR A 98 -6.98 -20.80 -3.23
N ALA A 99 -6.14 -20.01 -2.56
CA ALA A 99 -4.76 -20.38 -2.28
C ALA A 99 -4.65 -21.66 -1.44
N ARG A 100 -5.41 -21.75 -0.34
CA ARG A 100 -5.44 -22.97 0.49
C ARG A 100 -5.92 -24.19 -0.28
N THR A 101 -6.92 -24.03 -1.15
CA THR A 101 -7.43 -25.13 -1.97
C THR A 101 -6.35 -25.64 -2.92
N LEU A 102 -5.65 -24.73 -3.61
CA LEU A 102 -4.53 -25.09 -4.49
C LEU A 102 -3.39 -25.76 -3.70
N ALA A 103 -2.99 -25.20 -2.57
CA ALA A 103 -1.94 -25.77 -1.73
C ALA A 103 -2.30 -27.20 -1.28
N ASN A 104 -3.55 -27.42 -0.85
CA ASN A 104 -4.01 -28.74 -0.42
C ASN A 104 -4.10 -29.74 -1.58
N LEU A 105 -4.61 -29.33 -2.75
CA LEU A 105 -4.71 -30.23 -3.92
C LEU A 105 -3.34 -30.67 -4.42
N HIS A 106 -2.35 -29.78 -4.40
CA HIS A 106 -1.00 -30.03 -4.90
C HIS A 106 0.00 -30.44 -3.80
N GLN A 107 -0.45 -30.56 -2.55
CA GLN A 107 0.37 -30.95 -1.40
C GLN A 107 1.60 -30.06 -1.20
N ILE A 108 1.44 -28.76 -1.46
CA ILE A 108 2.46 -27.72 -1.25
C ILE A 108 2.06 -26.78 -0.11
N PRO A 109 3.02 -26.12 0.57
CA PRO A 109 2.74 -25.17 1.64
C PRO A 109 1.85 -24.00 1.21
N PHE A 110 1.01 -23.56 2.16
CA PHE A 110 0.28 -22.30 2.10
C PHE A 110 0.96 -21.25 2.98
N LEU A 111 1.06 -20.01 2.49
CA LEU A 111 1.49 -18.85 3.28
C LEU A 111 0.38 -17.79 3.31
N GLY A 112 -0.13 -17.49 4.51
CA GLY A 112 -1.01 -16.36 4.75
C GLY A 112 -0.20 -15.09 4.97
N ILE A 113 -0.29 -14.15 4.04
CA ILE A 113 0.53 -12.93 4.03
C ILE A 113 -0.27 -11.74 4.54
N HIS A 114 0.41 -10.89 5.32
CA HIS A 114 -0.11 -9.61 5.71
C HIS A 114 0.03 -8.60 4.56
N HIS A 115 -1.06 -7.96 4.12
CA HIS A 115 -1.10 -7.03 2.99
C HIS A 115 -0.04 -5.92 3.09
N LEU A 116 0.08 -5.29 4.27
CA LEU A 116 1.10 -4.24 4.49
C LEU A 116 2.53 -4.80 4.49
N GLU A 117 2.74 -6.07 4.86
CA GLU A 117 4.03 -6.73 4.71
C GLU A 117 4.36 -6.93 3.22
N GLY A 118 3.35 -7.22 2.40
CA GLY A 118 3.44 -7.19 0.94
C GLY A 118 3.96 -5.85 0.42
N HIS A 119 3.28 -4.75 0.77
CA HIS A 119 3.72 -3.40 0.39
C HIS A 119 5.16 -3.09 0.81
N LEU A 120 5.53 -3.46 2.04
CA LEU A 120 6.90 -3.33 2.55
C LEU A 120 7.91 -4.16 1.73
N SER A 121 7.48 -5.31 1.23
CA SER A 121 8.32 -6.27 0.48
C SER A 121 8.43 -5.94 -1.01
N SER A 122 7.57 -5.06 -1.54
CA SER A 122 7.62 -4.60 -2.94
C SER A 122 8.99 -4.06 -3.37
N ILE A 123 9.77 -3.56 -2.42
CA ILE A 123 11.11 -3.00 -2.66
C ILE A 123 12.14 -4.07 -3.04
N TYR A 124 11.94 -5.32 -2.64
CA TYR A 124 12.86 -6.41 -2.96
C TYR A 124 12.71 -6.89 -4.41
N LEU A 125 11.67 -6.43 -5.12
CA LEU A 125 11.53 -6.58 -6.57
C LEU A 125 12.39 -5.58 -7.35
N SER A 126 13.10 -4.68 -6.67
CA SER A 126 14.04 -3.74 -7.29
C SER A 126 15.49 -4.22 -7.12
N GLU A 127 16.33 -3.97 -8.12
CA GLU A 127 17.73 -4.42 -8.12
C GLU A 127 18.54 -3.86 -6.93
N ASN A 128 18.26 -2.60 -6.55
CA ASN A 128 18.98 -1.89 -5.49
C ASN A 128 18.07 -1.66 -4.30
N HIS A 129 17.74 -2.74 -3.61
CA HIS A 129 16.92 -2.66 -2.41
C HIS A 129 17.75 -2.27 -1.15
N PRO A 130 17.18 -1.52 -0.20
CA PRO A 130 17.82 -1.16 1.05
C PRO A 130 18.11 -2.40 1.91
N LYS A 131 19.13 -2.28 2.75
CA LYS A 131 19.43 -3.25 3.81
C LYS A 131 18.89 -2.72 5.14
N PRO A 132 18.17 -3.53 5.94
CA PRO A 132 17.75 -3.09 7.25
C PRO A 132 18.94 -2.72 8.15
N PRO A 133 18.79 -1.78 9.10
CA PRO A 133 17.53 -1.14 9.46
C PRO A 133 17.20 0.08 8.58
N PHE A 134 15.93 0.24 8.24
CA PHE A 134 15.43 1.40 7.49
C PHE A 134 14.04 1.83 7.98
N LEU A 135 13.68 3.07 7.67
CA LEU A 135 12.32 3.60 7.90
C LEU A 135 11.49 3.43 6.64
N VAL A 136 10.26 2.98 6.76
CA VAL A 136 9.29 2.89 5.68
C VAL A 136 8.21 3.93 5.91
N LEU A 137 7.98 4.80 4.93
CA LEU A 137 6.72 5.52 4.77
C LEU A 137 5.79 4.68 3.89
N LEU A 138 4.79 4.07 4.52
CA LEU A 138 3.71 3.35 3.85
C LEU A 138 2.52 4.30 3.66
N VAL A 139 2.21 4.66 2.42
CA VAL A 139 1.13 5.59 2.08
C VAL A 139 0.25 5.02 0.98
N SER A 140 -0.88 4.42 1.35
CA SER A 140 -1.88 3.84 0.46
C SER A 140 -3.25 4.53 0.59
N GLY A 141 -4.28 3.97 -0.05
CA GLY A 141 -5.67 4.39 0.10
C GLY A 141 -6.13 4.37 1.56
N GLY A 142 -5.84 3.27 2.28
CA GLY A 142 -6.29 3.04 3.64
C GLY A 142 -5.22 3.17 4.74
N HIS A 143 -3.94 3.35 4.38
CA HIS A 143 -2.86 3.39 5.36
C HIS A 143 -1.93 4.58 5.15
N THR A 144 -1.48 5.18 6.25
CA THR A 144 -0.44 6.20 6.26
C THR A 144 0.34 6.01 7.54
N GLU A 145 1.48 5.34 7.43
CA GLU A 145 2.26 4.86 8.57
C GLU A 145 3.76 5.04 8.37
N LEU A 146 4.45 5.27 9.47
CA LEU A 146 5.90 5.23 9.57
C LEU A 146 6.29 3.98 10.33
N ILE A 147 6.96 3.06 9.65
CA ILE A 147 7.31 1.73 10.17
C ILE A 147 8.81 1.56 10.10
N LYS A 148 9.45 1.28 11.24
CA LYS A 148 10.85 0.85 11.28
C LYS A 148 10.92 -0.64 11.02
N VAL A 149 11.77 -1.02 10.07
CA VAL A 149 12.16 -2.41 9.81
C VAL A 149 13.55 -2.61 10.42
N ASP A 150 13.69 -3.55 11.35
CA ASP A 150 14.98 -3.84 11.99
C ASP A 150 15.78 -4.91 11.23
N VAL A 151 17.00 -5.19 11.68
CA VAL A 151 17.91 -6.21 11.10
C VAL A 151 17.37 -7.64 11.16
N LYS A 152 16.34 -7.89 11.97
CA LYS A 152 15.64 -9.18 12.08
C LYS A 152 14.32 -9.18 11.29
N HIS A 153 14.10 -8.16 10.44
CA HIS A 153 12.85 -7.95 9.71
C HIS A 153 11.62 -7.81 10.62
N LYS A 154 11.81 -7.33 11.85
CA LYS A 154 10.69 -6.99 12.74
C LYS A 154 10.19 -5.59 12.45
N TYR A 155 8.87 -5.44 12.54
CA TYR A 155 8.17 -4.19 12.28
C TYR A 155 7.85 -3.46 13.57
N GLN A 156 8.23 -2.19 13.65
CA GLN A 156 7.83 -1.28 14.72
C GLN A 156 7.17 -0.05 14.11
N ARG A 157 5.87 0.13 14.37
CA ARG A 157 5.16 1.36 14.01
C ARG A 157 5.61 2.51 14.90
N LEU A 158 6.12 3.58 14.27
CA LEU A 158 6.60 4.79 14.92
C LEU A 158 5.64 5.97 14.74
N GLY A 159 4.82 5.94 13.69
CA GLY A 159 3.76 6.91 13.50
C GLY A 159 2.64 6.40 12.60
N ARG A 160 1.46 6.99 12.72
CA ARG A 160 0.29 6.64 11.89
C ARG A 160 -0.66 7.81 11.69
N SER A 161 -1.54 7.71 10.69
CA SER A 161 -2.73 8.55 10.67
C SER A 161 -3.71 8.15 11.78
N HIS A 162 -4.34 9.14 12.41
CA HIS A 162 -5.40 8.95 13.41
C HIS A 162 -6.80 9.16 12.83
N ASP A 163 -6.89 9.59 11.58
CA ASP A 163 -8.16 9.83 10.91
C ASP A 163 -8.12 9.31 9.45
N ASP A 164 -8.34 10.16 8.44
CA ASP A 164 -8.24 9.80 7.03
C ASP A 164 -6.78 9.40 6.71
N ALA A 165 -6.58 8.35 5.93
CA ALA A 165 -5.27 8.11 5.30
C ALA A 165 -5.02 9.15 4.18
N ALA A 166 -3.77 9.27 3.74
CA ALA A 166 -3.39 10.20 2.68
C ALA A 166 -4.17 9.92 1.38
N GLY A 167 -4.25 8.65 0.94
CA GLY A 167 -4.98 8.27 -0.26
C GLY A 167 -6.47 8.57 -0.16
N GLU A 168 -7.10 8.21 0.96
CA GLU A 168 -8.49 8.56 1.25
C GLU A 168 -8.74 10.09 1.23
N ALA A 169 -7.79 10.90 1.72
CA ALA A 169 -7.89 12.35 1.64
C ALA A 169 -7.84 12.84 0.18
N PHE A 170 -7.00 12.24 -0.68
CA PHE A 170 -7.01 12.52 -2.12
C PHE A 170 -8.38 12.17 -2.74
N ASP A 171 -8.95 11.01 -2.45
CA ASP A 171 -10.25 10.59 -3.00
C ASP A 171 -11.39 11.53 -2.57
N LYS A 172 -11.42 11.90 -1.29
CA LYS A 172 -12.44 12.82 -0.75
C LYS A 172 -12.30 14.21 -1.37
N VAL A 173 -11.08 14.73 -1.52
CA VAL A 173 -10.87 16.05 -2.13
C VAL A 173 -11.15 16.02 -3.63
N ALA A 174 -10.80 14.96 -4.33
CA ALA A 174 -11.12 14.79 -5.75
C ALA A 174 -12.64 14.85 -5.97
N ARG A 175 -13.41 14.17 -5.12
CA ARG A 175 -14.87 14.22 -5.14
C ARG A 175 -15.41 15.64 -4.91
N LEU A 176 -14.86 16.39 -3.95
CA LEU A 176 -15.25 17.79 -3.71
C LEU A 176 -15.01 18.71 -4.92
N LEU A 177 -13.97 18.40 -5.70
CA LEU A 177 -13.61 19.11 -6.93
C LEU A 177 -14.35 18.60 -8.17
N GLY A 178 -15.19 17.57 -8.05
CA GLY A 178 -15.90 16.96 -9.18
C GLY A 178 -14.99 16.16 -10.12
N LEU A 179 -13.87 15.65 -9.62
CA LEU A 179 -12.93 14.82 -10.37
C LEU A 179 -13.31 13.33 -10.28
N SER A 180 -12.79 12.54 -11.22
CA SER A 180 -12.99 11.09 -11.28
C SER A 180 -12.29 10.36 -10.13
N TYR A 181 -12.82 9.19 -9.77
CA TYR A 181 -12.13 8.19 -8.96
C TYR A 181 -11.19 7.34 -9.86
N PRO A 182 -9.99 6.94 -9.40
CA PRO A 182 -9.35 7.28 -8.12
C PRO A 182 -8.83 8.72 -8.08
N GLY A 183 -8.96 9.36 -6.92
CA GLY A 183 -8.73 10.79 -6.74
C GLY A 183 -7.27 11.20 -6.75
N GLY A 184 -6.36 10.32 -6.33
CA GLY A 184 -4.91 10.58 -6.34
C GLY A 184 -4.39 10.93 -7.75
N PRO A 185 -4.53 10.03 -8.74
CA PRO A 185 -4.15 10.32 -10.13
C PRO A 185 -4.89 11.52 -10.74
N ALA A 186 -6.18 11.68 -10.44
CA ALA A 186 -6.99 12.77 -10.96
C ALA A 186 -6.52 14.14 -10.45
N ILE A 187 -6.25 14.26 -9.14
CA ILE A 187 -5.67 15.47 -8.52
C ILE A 187 -4.28 15.75 -9.10
N GLN A 188 -3.40 14.75 -9.16
CA GLN A 188 -2.05 14.92 -9.69
C GLN A 188 -2.09 15.45 -11.14
N LYS A 189 -3.02 14.98 -11.96
CA LYS A 189 -3.15 15.42 -13.36
C LYS A 189 -3.47 16.90 -13.46
N ILE A 190 -4.46 17.39 -12.70
CA ILE A 190 -4.92 18.78 -12.78
C ILE A 190 -4.02 19.75 -11.99
N ALA A 191 -3.37 19.27 -10.92
CA ALA A 191 -2.42 20.02 -10.11
C ALA A 191 -1.17 20.47 -10.89
N LYS A 192 -0.85 19.86 -12.04
CA LYS A 192 0.26 20.26 -12.91
C LYS A 192 0.15 21.69 -13.42
N SER A 193 -1.08 22.18 -13.61
CA SER A 193 -1.36 23.50 -14.16
C SER A 193 -1.69 24.54 -13.09
N GLY A 194 -1.69 24.16 -11.81
CA GLY A 194 -2.05 25.04 -10.69
C GLY A 194 -0.84 25.57 -9.93
N ASP A 195 -1.03 26.69 -9.24
CA ASP A 195 -0.06 27.22 -8.29
C ASP A 195 -0.19 26.51 -6.92
N PRO A 196 0.83 25.73 -6.49
CA PRO A 196 0.77 24.99 -5.23
C PRO A 196 0.85 25.86 -3.97
N LYS A 197 1.13 27.16 -4.12
CA LYS A 197 1.18 28.12 -3.01
C LYS A 197 0.01 29.09 -3.01
N LYS A 198 -0.97 28.91 -3.92
CA LYS A 198 -2.13 29.79 -4.03
C LYS A 198 -2.99 29.80 -2.78
N PHE A 199 -3.21 28.62 -2.19
CA PHE A 199 -4.00 28.43 -0.99
C PHE A 199 -3.15 27.85 0.12
N LEU A 200 -3.12 28.53 1.27
CA LEU A 200 -2.38 28.08 2.44
C LEU A 200 -3.25 27.17 3.29
N PHE A 201 -3.16 25.86 3.03
CA PHE A 201 -3.88 24.86 3.80
C PHE A 201 -3.13 24.44 5.07
N PRO A 202 -3.84 24.05 6.15
CA PRO A 202 -3.22 23.73 7.42
C PRO A 202 -2.52 22.35 7.39
N LYS A 203 -1.40 22.25 8.11
CA LYS A 203 -0.76 20.96 8.45
C LYS A 203 -1.44 20.37 9.69
N GLY A 204 -2.23 19.32 9.52
CA GLY A 204 -2.93 18.67 10.64
C GLY A 204 -1.95 18.09 11.66
N ARG A 205 -2.12 18.39 12.94
CA ARG A 205 -1.29 17.88 14.05
C ARG A 205 -2.15 17.01 14.96
N VAL A 206 -1.57 15.95 15.53
CA VAL A 206 -2.28 15.04 16.44
C VAL A 206 -1.90 15.36 17.87
N SER A 207 -2.88 15.79 18.68
CA SER A 207 -2.67 16.11 20.09
C SER A 207 -2.47 14.86 20.93
N LYS A 208 -1.59 14.94 21.93
CA LYS A 208 -1.42 13.90 22.95
C LYS A 208 -2.39 14.11 24.11
N PRO A 209 -2.89 13.05 24.77
CA PRO A 209 -3.71 13.17 25.98
C PRO A 209 -3.05 14.00 27.09
N GLU A 210 -1.73 13.82 27.27
CA GLU A 210 -0.91 14.49 28.27
C GLU A 210 -0.45 15.91 27.88
N GLY A 211 -0.89 16.42 26.73
CA GLY A 211 -0.47 17.71 26.18
C GLY A 211 0.71 17.59 25.20
N GLY A 212 0.80 18.57 24.30
CA GLY A 212 1.71 18.53 23.16
C GLY A 212 1.16 17.71 21.99
N PHE A 213 2.05 17.31 21.08
CA PHE A 213 1.67 16.63 19.83
C PHE A 213 2.53 15.41 19.58
N TYR A 214 1.95 14.39 18.94
CA TYR A 214 2.72 13.30 18.37
C TYR A 214 3.63 13.85 17.26
N PRO A 215 4.95 13.63 17.31
CA PRO A 215 5.88 14.27 16.40
C PRO A 215 5.81 13.71 14.97
N TYR A 216 5.37 12.46 14.81
CA TYR A 216 5.41 11.72 13.54
C TYR A 216 4.02 11.36 13.00
N ASP A 217 2.98 11.49 13.81
CA ASP A 217 1.63 11.05 13.44
C ASP A 217 0.95 11.99 12.45
N PHE A 218 -0.02 11.44 11.71
CA PHE A 218 -0.72 12.11 10.61
C PHE A 218 -2.19 12.39 10.94
N SER A 219 -2.71 13.45 10.31
CA SER A 219 -4.13 13.84 10.36
C SER A 219 -4.45 14.64 9.11
N PHE A 220 -5.38 14.14 8.29
CA PHE A 220 -5.76 14.72 7.01
C PHE A 220 -7.24 15.13 6.96
N SER A 221 -8.06 14.71 7.93
CA SER A 221 -9.47 15.09 8.02
C SER A 221 -9.67 16.60 8.13
N GLY A 222 -8.87 17.26 8.96
CA GLY A 222 -8.91 18.72 9.10
C GLY A 222 -8.50 19.46 7.82
N LEU A 223 -7.58 18.88 7.05
CA LEU A 223 -7.16 19.40 5.75
C LEU A 223 -8.32 19.33 4.73
N LYS A 224 -9.01 18.18 4.64
CA LYS A 224 -10.23 18.05 3.83
C LYS A 224 -11.28 19.11 4.19
N THR A 225 -11.53 19.32 5.48
CA THR A 225 -12.47 20.35 5.94
C THR A 225 -12.02 21.76 5.54
N ALA A 226 -10.72 22.07 5.60
CA ALA A 226 -10.18 23.35 5.15
C ALA A 226 -10.39 23.56 3.64
N VAL A 227 -10.13 22.52 2.83
CA VAL A 227 -10.39 22.55 1.38
C VAL A 227 -11.87 22.77 1.10
N PHE A 228 -12.76 22.04 1.76
CA PHE A 228 -14.21 22.20 1.62
C PHE A 228 -14.66 23.65 1.93
N ARG A 229 -14.21 24.21 3.05
CA ARG A 229 -14.53 25.60 3.44
C ARG A 229 -14.01 26.62 2.41
N GLN A 230 -12.84 26.38 1.85
CA GLN A 230 -12.27 27.22 0.81
C GLN A 230 -13.11 27.19 -0.48
N ILE A 231 -13.57 26.00 -0.89
CA ILE A 231 -14.48 25.82 -2.03
C ILE A 231 -15.79 26.58 -1.80
N GLU A 232 -16.42 26.40 -0.64
CA GLU A 232 -17.69 27.05 -0.31
C GLU A 232 -17.56 28.58 -0.26
N LYS A 233 -16.45 29.09 0.30
CA LYS A 233 -16.17 30.53 0.30
C LYS A 233 -16.10 31.09 -1.13
N ILE A 234 -15.34 30.45 -2.02
CA ILE A 234 -15.20 30.92 -3.41
C ILE A 234 -16.55 30.89 -4.14
N ARG A 235 -17.35 29.85 -3.92
CA ARG A 235 -18.71 29.74 -4.47
C ARG A 235 -19.64 30.84 -3.96
N SER A 236 -19.60 31.15 -2.66
CA SER A 236 -20.41 32.21 -2.07
C SER A 236 -20.10 33.61 -2.64
N GLU A 237 -18.88 33.80 -3.14
CA GLU A 237 -18.44 35.03 -3.82
C GLU A 237 -18.83 35.05 -5.32
N ASN A 238 -19.63 34.09 -5.81
CA ASN A 238 -19.99 33.90 -7.22
C ASN A 238 -18.78 33.84 -8.18
N LYS A 239 -17.64 33.37 -7.70
CA LYS A 239 -16.41 33.22 -8.50
C LYS A 239 -16.32 31.81 -9.09
N LYS A 240 -15.71 31.71 -10.28
CA LYS A 240 -15.31 30.42 -10.85
C LYS A 240 -14.31 29.75 -9.92
N LEU A 241 -14.51 28.47 -9.63
CA LEU A 241 -13.63 27.70 -8.77
C LEU A 241 -12.27 27.46 -9.48
N PRO A 242 -11.13 27.89 -8.91
CA PRO A 242 -9.80 27.61 -9.47
C PRO A 242 -9.37 26.20 -9.06
N ILE A 243 -9.90 25.19 -9.75
CA ILE A 243 -9.75 23.77 -9.41
C ILE A 243 -8.27 23.35 -9.43
N GLU A 244 -7.52 23.81 -10.43
CA GLU A 244 -6.10 23.55 -10.63
C GLU A 244 -5.28 24.01 -9.42
N ASP A 245 -5.50 25.24 -8.96
CA ASP A 245 -4.78 25.83 -7.83
C ASP A 245 -5.14 25.15 -6.50
N ILE A 246 -6.41 24.81 -6.30
CA ILE A 246 -6.86 24.09 -5.10
C ILE A 246 -6.23 22.69 -5.06
N ALA A 247 -6.27 21.96 -6.18
CA ALA A 247 -5.66 20.64 -6.30
C ALA A 247 -4.14 20.70 -6.08
N ALA A 248 -3.44 21.68 -6.68
CA ALA A 248 -2.01 21.86 -6.51
C ALA A 248 -1.62 22.22 -5.06
N SER A 249 -2.39 23.10 -4.42
CA SER A 249 -2.15 23.51 -3.03
C SER A 249 -2.42 22.36 -2.04
N PHE A 250 -3.47 21.57 -2.29
CA PHE A 250 -3.77 20.38 -1.51
C PHE A 250 -2.71 19.28 -1.68
N GLU A 251 -2.33 18.95 -2.92
CA GLU A 251 -1.30 17.96 -3.19
C GLU A 251 0.04 18.35 -2.54
N TYR A 252 0.39 19.63 -2.61
CA TYR A 252 1.60 20.15 -1.98
C TYR A 252 1.61 19.96 -0.47
N ILE A 253 0.53 20.34 0.24
CA ILE A 253 0.53 20.25 1.70
C ILE A 253 0.53 18.80 2.21
N VAL A 254 -0.13 17.87 1.49
CA VAL A 254 -0.06 16.44 1.81
C VAL A 254 1.38 15.95 1.65
N ALA A 255 2.02 16.22 0.50
CA ALA A 255 3.40 15.81 0.25
C ALA A 255 4.38 16.43 1.26
N GLU A 256 4.21 17.71 1.59
CA GLU A 256 5.06 18.42 2.56
C GLU A 256 4.99 17.78 3.95
N VAL A 257 3.80 17.47 4.45
CA VAL A 257 3.61 16.83 5.77
C VAL A 257 4.22 15.44 5.80
N LEU A 258 4.02 14.65 4.75
CA LEU A 258 4.60 13.30 4.62
C LEU A 258 6.14 13.37 4.65
N VAL A 259 6.74 14.26 3.88
CA VAL A 259 8.20 14.45 3.82
C VAL A 259 8.74 14.91 5.17
N GLU A 260 8.19 15.98 5.74
CA GLU A 260 8.69 16.55 7.00
C GLU A 260 8.71 15.54 8.15
N ARG A 261 7.62 14.79 8.31
CA ARG A 261 7.50 13.82 9.40
C ARG A 261 8.37 12.59 9.21
N SER A 262 8.49 12.10 7.97
CA SER A 262 9.31 10.93 7.67
C SER A 262 10.79 11.20 7.92
N PHE A 263 11.29 12.36 7.46
CA PHE A 263 12.68 12.77 7.68
C PHE A 263 12.96 13.07 9.15
N LYS A 264 12.04 13.75 9.84
CA LYS A 264 12.16 13.95 11.28
C LYS A 264 12.26 12.63 12.03
N CYS A 265 11.39 11.66 11.70
CA CYS A 265 11.39 10.34 12.31
C CYS A 265 12.70 9.59 12.02
N ALA A 266 13.19 9.59 10.78
CA ALA A 266 14.44 8.92 10.42
C ALA A 266 15.63 9.48 11.21
N LEU A 267 15.76 10.80 11.29
CA LEU A 267 16.83 11.47 12.04
C LEU A 267 16.74 11.19 13.54
N ASP A 268 15.55 11.34 14.14
CA ASP A 268 15.33 11.08 15.57
C ASP A 268 15.57 9.61 15.94
N GLN A 269 15.44 8.68 14.98
CA GLN A 269 15.74 7.25 15.15
C GLN A 269 17.17 6.84 14.78
N GLY A 270 18.00 7.76 14.27
CA GLY A 270 19.35 7.46 13.78
C GLY A 270 19.37 6.52 12.57
N LEU A 271 18.37 6.60 11.70
CA LEU A 271 18.26 5.78 10.49
C LEU A 271 18.78 6.57 9.28
N ASN A 272 19.67 5.93 8.52
CA ASN A 272 20.26 6.53 7.32
C ASN A 272 19.55 6.11 6.03
N SER A 273 18.51 5.26 6.12
CA SER A 273 17.77 4.78 4.96
C SER A 273 16.26 4.95 5.16
N LEU A 274 15.60 5.47 4.13
CA LEU A 274 14.16 5.69 4.06
C LEU A 274 13.60 5.03 2.80
N VAL A 275 12.42 4.43 2.95
CA VAL A 275 11.73 3.69 1.91
C VAL A 275 10.33 4.25 1.72
N LEU A 276 9.91 4.44 0.48
CA LEU A 276 8.57 4.92 0.14
C LEU A 276 7.78 3.85 -0.63
N VAL A 277 6.65 3.41 -0.07
CA VAL A 277 5.77 2.37 -0.61
C VAL A 277 4.28 2.73 -0.51
N GLY A 278 3.42 1.99 -1.21
CA GLY A 278 1.95 2.18 -1.24
C GLY A 278 1.46 3.06 -2.38
N GLY A 279 0.15 3.04 -2.67
CA GLY A 279 -0.40 3.69 -3.88
C GLY A 279 -0.11 5.20 -4.02
N VAL A 280 -0.06 5.95 -2.90
CA VAL A 280 0.26 7.38 -2.91
C VAL A 280 1.76 7.61 -3.17
N ALA A 281 2.62 6.60 -2.99
CA ALA A 281 4.03 6.66 -3.38
C ALA A 281 4.20 6.92 -4.88
N ALA A 282 3.22 6.60 -5.73
CA ALA A 282 3.24 6.92 -7.15
C ALA A 282 3.12 8.43 -7.43
N ASN A 283 2.82 9.26 -6.42
CA ASN A 283 2.72 10.69 -6.60
C ASN A 283 4.09 11.33 -6.92
N VAL A 284 4.20 11.94 -8.10
CA VAL A 284 5.41 12.54 -8.65
C VAL A 284 5.91 13.70 -7.80
N ARG A 285 5.01 14.52 -7.23
CA ARG A 285 5.40 15.62 -6.35
C ARG A 285 6.01 15.07 -5.06
N LEU A 286 5.35 14.10 -4.42
CA LEU A 286 5.87 13.42 -3.23
C LEU A 286 7.26 12.83 -3.49
N ARG A 287 7.44 12.07 -4.59
CA ARG A 287 8.74 11.50 -4.97
C ARG A 287 9.82 12.57 -5.13
N LYS A 288 9.53 13.68 -5.83
CA LYS A 288 10.49 14.78 -6.02
C LYS A 288 10.88 15.43 -4.70
N MET A 289 9.91 15.71 -3.82
CA MET A 289 10.17 16.32 -2.52
C MET A 289 10.96 15.38 -1.60
N MET A 290 10.65 14.10 -1.64
CA MET A 290 11.39 13.05 -0.93
C MET A 290 12.85 12.97 -1.38
N LEU A 291 13.13 12.95 -2.69
CA LEU A 291 14.48 12.94 -3.24
C LEU A 291 15.28 14.22 -2.89
N ALA A 292 14.65 15.38 -2.97
CA ALA A 292 15.28 16.64 -2.58
C ALA A 292 15.67 16.63 -1.09
N LYS A 293 14.74 16.20 -0.22
CA LYS A 293 14.96 16.15 1.23
C LYS A 293 16.00 15.10 1.63
N ALA A 294 16.07 13.98 0.91
CA ALA A 294 17.09 12.94 1.05
C ALA A 294 18.50 13.52 0.86
N SER A 295 18.70 14.27 -0.22
CA SER A 295 19.98 14.91 -0.53
C SER A 295 20.41 15.92 0.53
N GLU A 296 19.47 16.64 1.16
CA GLU A 296 19.76 17.62 2.21
C GLU A 296 20.19 16.98 3.54
N ASN A 297 19.72 15.76 3.83
CA ASN A 297 19.89 15.11 5.15
C ASN A 297 20.83 13.90 5.11
N SER A 298 21.46 13.63 3.96
CA SER A 298 22.33 12.45 3.75
C SER A 298 21.64 11.12 4.13
N ILE A 299 20.36 11.00 3.79
CA ILE A 299 19.56 9.78 3.97
C ILE A 299 19.39 9.13 2.60
N ASP A 300 19.74 7.84 2.50
CA ASP A 300 19.52 7.03 1.31
C ASP A 300 18.03 6.75 1.14
N ILE A 301 17.45 7.15 0.02
CA ILE A 301 16.04 6.97 -0.24
C ILE A 301 15.79 5.93 -1.34
N THR A 302 14.98 4.94 -1.03
CA THR A 302 14.50 3.94 -1.99
C THR A 302 13.02 4.16 -2.24
N LEU A 303 12.65 4.29 -3.52
CA LEU A 303 11.26 4.42 -3.94
C LEU A 303 10.85 3.09 -4.58
N ALA A 304 9.72 2.51 -4.18
CA ALA A 304 9.19 1.33 -4.86
C ALA A 304 9.04 1.61 -6.37
N PRO A 305 9.31 0.63 -7.24
CA PRO A 305 8.96 0.73 -8.66
C PRO A 305 7.49 1.10 -8.83
N MET A 306 7.19 1.94 -9.84
CA MET A 306 5.83 2.48 -10.02
C MET A 306 4.77 1.39 -10.17
N GLU A 307 5.12 0.31 -10.88
CA GLU A 307 4.26 -0.85 -11.11
C GLU A 307 3.95 -1.66 -9.85
N PHE A 308 4.75 -1.53 -8.79
CA PHE A 308 4.56 -2.24 -7.52
C PHE A 308 4.09 -1.32 -6.38
N CYS A 309 3.74 -0.07 -6.68
CA CYS A 309 3.20 0.86 -5.66
C CYS A 309 1.74 0.58 -5.31
N THR A 310 0.93 0.21 -6.30
CA THR A 310 -0.47 -0.17 -6.11
C THR A 310 -0.60 -1.65 -5.76
N ASP A 311 -1.78 -2.07 -5.32
CA ASP A 311 -2.01 -3.45 -4.91
C ASP A 311 -1.76 -4.42 -6.08
N ASN A 312 -0.91 -5.42 -5.84
CA ASN A 312 -0.49 -6.40 -6.81
C ASN A 312 -0.09 -7.70 -6.09
N ALA A 313 -0.11 -8.82 -6.79
CA ALA A 313 0.29 -10.09 -6.19
C ALA A 313 1.81 -10.25 -6.10
N ALA A 314 2.60 -9.60 -6.94
CA ALA A 314 4.07 -9.71 -6.90
C ALA A 314 4.64 -9.29 -5.53
N MET A 315 4.10 -8.25 -4.89
CA MET A 315 4.51 -7.82 -3.56
C MET A 315 4.20 -8.87 -2.47
N ILE A 316 3.11 -9.61 -2.64
CA ILE A 316 2.71 -10.72 -1.75
C ILE A 316 3.64 -11.91 -1.94
N GLY A 317 4.01 -12.22 -3.18
CA GLY A 317 5.01 -13.22 -3.49
C GLY A 317 6.38 -12.86 -2.90
N ALA A 318 6.81 -11.61 -3.02
CA ALA A 318 8.08 -11.16 -2.43
C ALA A 318 8.09 -11.32 -0.90
N ALA A 319 7.01 -10.92 -0.22
CA ALA A 319 6.85 -11.16 1.22
C ALA A 319 6.90 -12.66 1.56
N ALA A 320 6.22 -13.49 0.78
CA ALA A 320 6.20 -14.94 0.98
C ALA A 320 7.60 -15.57 0.80
N LEU A 321 8.39 -15.13 -0.18
CA LEU A 321 9.75 -15.61 -0.40
C LEU A 321 10.67 -15.25 0.79
N LEU A 322 10.58 -14.03 1.30
CA LEU A 322 11.33 -13.61 2.48
C LEU A 322 10.99 -14.48 3.70
N ARG A 323 9.71 -14.82 3.86
CA ARG A 323 9.22 -15.69 4.94
C ARG A 323 9.68 -17.14 4.75
N LEU A 324 9.59 -17.68 3.54
CA LEU A 324 9.99 -19.05 3.22
C LEU A 324 11.49 -19.29 3.40
N SER A 325 12.33 -18.28 3.15
CA SER A 325 13.79 -18.37 3.34
C SER A 325 14.23 -18.54 4.81
N SER A 326 13.31 -18.30 5.76
CA SER A 326 13.49 -18.64 7.17
C SER A 326 12.80 -19.98 7.43
N ASP A 327 13.56 -21.02 7.83
CA ASP A 327 13.23 -22.47 7.89
C ASP A 327 11.94 -22.93 8.64
N SER A 328 10.91 -22.09 8.83
CA SER A 328 9.74 -22.43 9.65
C SER A 328 8.38 -21.80 9.27
N PHE A 329 8.22 -21.21 8.09
CA PHE A 329 7.00 -20.41 7.81
C PHE A 329 6.07 -21.07 6.79
N LYS A 330 5.21 -21.97 7.27
CA LYS A 330 3.94 -22.31 6.61
C LYS A 330 2.79 -21.90 7.52
N SER A 331 1.73 -21.35 6.95
CA SER A 331 0.51 -21.04 7.71
C SER A 331 -0.32 -22.30 7.91
N SER A 332 -1.10 -22.32 9.00
CA SER A 332 -2.10 -23.37 9.21
C SER A 332 -3.14 -23.35 8.09
N MET A 333 -3.58 -24.52 7.65
CA MET A 333 -4.70 -24.66 6.71
C MET A 333 -6.04 -24.23 7.33
N GLU A 334 -6.09 -24.12 8.65
CA GLU A 334 -7.25 -23.63 9.41
C GLU A 334 -7.29 -22.10 9.54
N LEU A 335 -6.24 -21.39 9.09
CA LEU A 335 -6.17 -19.94 9.19
C LEU A 335 -7.38 -19.27 8.52
N GLY A 336 -8.08 -18.41 9.25
CA GLY A 336 -9.17 -17.59 8.73
C GLY A 336 -8.68 -16.39 7.91
N VAL A 337 -9.49 -15.34 7.88
CA VAL A 337 -9.08 -14.01 7.40
C VAL A 337 -9.50 -12.97 8.41
N SER A 338 -8.79 -11.85 8.47
CA SER A 338 -9.16 -10.74 9.34
C SER A 338 -9.18 -9.42 8.58
N ALA A 339 -10.28 -8.68 8.72
CA ALA A 339 -10.36 -7.34 8.16
C ALA A 339 -9.36 -6.37 8.81
N ARG A 340 -8.93 -6.66 10.04
CA ARG A 340 -7.99 -5.82 10.80
C ARG A 340 -7.02 -6.69 11.57
N TRP A 341 -5.74 -6.53 11.28
CA TRP A 341 -4.67 -7.13 12.06
C TRP A 341 -3.49 -6.14 12.15
N PRO A 342 -2.84 -6.00 13.31
CA PRO A 342 -1.64 -5.18 13.41
C PRO A 342 -0.47 -5.84 12.66
N LEU A 343 0.25 -5.05 11.86
CA LEU A 343 1.45 -5.51 11.14
C LEU A 343 2.51 -6.07 12.09
N GLU A 344 2.61 -5.51 13.30
CA GLU A 344 3.54 -5.95 14.35
C GLU A 344 3.25 -7.39 14.84
N LYS A 345 2.07 -7.94 14.52
CA LYS A 345 1.65 -9.30 14.82
C LYS A 345 1.62 -10.22 13.59
N SER A 346 2.23 -9.80 12.47
CA SER A 346 2.29 -10.60 11.24
C SER A 346 2.96 -11.97 11.44
N ASP A 347 3.94 -12.07 12.34
CA ASP A 347 4.60 -13.35 12.69
C ASP A 347 3.62 -14.41 13.20
N LEU A 348 2.50 -14.00 13.84
CA LEU A 348 1.51 -14.93 14.38
C LEU A 348 0.67 -15.62 13.28
N LEU A 349 0.74 -15.18 12.02
CA LEU A 349 0.07 -15.84 10.88
C LEU A 349 0.66 -17.22 10.56
N TYR A 350 1.77 -17.57 11.20
CA TYR A 350 2.53 -18.79 10.97
C TYR A 350 2.62 -19.66 12.23
N ASP A 351 1.95 -19.27 13.30
CA ASP A 351 1.82 -20.10 14.50
C ASP A 351 1.01 -21.37 14.18
N PRO A 352 1.33 -22.51 14.83
CA PRO A 352 0.58 -23.75 14.64
C PRO A 352 -0.91 -23.61 14.99
N ILE A 353 -1.23 -22.73 15.94
CA ILE A 353 -2.60 -22.36 16.31
C ILE A 353 -2.86 -20.99 15.69
N PRO A 354 -3.67 -20.90 14.61
CA PRO A 354 -3.87 -19.65 13.91
C PRO A 354 -4.61 -18.63 14.80
N PRO A 355 -4.34 -17.32 14.62
CA PRO A 355 -4.91 -16.26 15.45
C PRO A 355 -6.40 -16.00 15.21
N PHE A 356 -6.98 -16.51 14.11
CA PHE A 356 -8.38 -16.36 13.70
C PHE A 356 -8.76 -17.40 12.67
#